data_AF-A0A3C0YSJ0-F1
#
_entry.id   AF-A0A3C0YSJ0-F1
#
_cell.length_a   1.000
_cell.length_b   1.000
_cell.length_c   1.000
_cell.angle_alpha   90.00
_cell.angle_beta   90.00
_cell.angle_gamma   90.00
#
_symmetry.space_group_name_H-M   'P 1'
#
loop_
_entity.id
_entity.type
_entity.pdbx_description
1 polymer ?
#
loop_
_entity_poly.entity_id
_entity_poly.type
_entity_poly.pdbx_seq_one_letter_code
_entity_poly.pdbx_strand_id
1 'polypeptide(L)'
;MANSAIEIPFYVAKDGAALTGAANQMNFEFLRTISGADKSAAVPVISEIGGGWYKFSAAYGVAAFDAGDLVGVIDADKDGVNTLANAERYIPVEVRLDFYGLMRNVCTMTQNKLTGDMEIKDSNDATILTLKINDSTGMVERNPE
;
A
#
# COMPACT_ATOMS: atom_id res chain seq x y z
N MET A 1 11.19 8.58 9.85
CA MET A 1 10.09 8.78 8.89
C MET A 1 8.91 7.96 9.39
N ALA A 2 7.75 8.58 9.66
CA ALA A 2 6.55 7.80 9.96
C ALA A 2 6.12 7.11 8.67
N ASN A 3 5.94 5.80 8.70
CA ASN A 3 5.54 5.04 7.51
C ASN A 3 4.18 5.53 7.04
N SER A 4 4.10 6.23 5.90
CA SER A 4 2.80 6.66 5.36
C SER A 4 1.96 5.43 5.11
N ALA A 5 0.78 5.40 5.71
CA ALA A 5 -0.13 4.29 5.61
C ALA A 5 -0.71 4.21 4.19
N ILE A 6 -0.77 3.00 3.66
CA ILE A 6 -1.39 2.68 2.38
C ILE A 6 -2.86 2.42 2.65
N GLU A 7 -3.75 3.12 1.95
CA GLU A 7 -5.18 2.87 2.03
C GLU A 7 -5.57 1.78 1.02
N ILE A 8 -6.18 0.71 1.50
CA ILE A 8 -6.65 -0.41 0.68
C ILE A 8 -8.17 -0.32 0.60
N PRO A 9 -8.74 0.14 -0.53
CA PRO A 9 -10.17 0.24 -0.71
C PRO A 9 -10.79 -1.09 -1.10
N PHE A 10 -12.03 -1.33 -0.68
CA PHE A 10 -12.85 -2.45 -1.11
C PHE A 10 -14.32 -2.04 -1.16
N TYR A 11 -15.10 -2.73 -1.98
CA TYR A 11 -16.51 -2.43 -2.20
C TYR A 11 -17.39 -3.54 -1.62
N VAL A 12 -18.49 -3.14 -0.98
CA VAL A 12 -19.49 -4.07 -0.44
C VAL A 12 -20.86 -3.69 -0.99
N ALA A 13 -21.52 -4.69 -1.56
CA ALA A 13 -22.89 -4.59 -2.00
C ALA A 13 -23.75 -5.68 -1.36
N LYS A 14 -25.04 -5.38 -1.26
CA LYS A 14 -26.10 -6.32 -0.93
C LYS A 14 -27.08 -6.34 -2.10
N ASP A 15 -27.28 -7.50 -2.70
CA ASP A 15 -28.20 -7.70 -3.81
C ASP A 15 -27.94 -6.74 -4.99
N GLY A 16 -26.65 -6.42 -5.22
CA GLY A 16 -26.21 -5.50 -6.26
C GLY A 16 -26.33 -4.00 -5.92
N ALA A 17 -26.85 -3.64 -4.74
CA ALA A 17 -26.90 -2.26 -4.26
C ALA A 17 -25.78 -1.97 -3.25
N ALA A 18 -25.25 -0.74 -3.24
CA ALA A 18 -24.21 -0.32 -2.31
C ALA A 18 -24.65 -0.49 -0.84
N LEU A 19 -23.87 -1.22 -0.04
CA LEU A 19 -24.10 -1.34 1.39
C LEU A 19 -23.41 -0.18 2.11
N THR A 20 -24.18 0.74 2.69
CA THR A 20 -23.66 1.92 3.40
C THR A 20 -23.84 1.79 4.90
N GLY A 21 -22.99 2.46 5.69
CA GLY A 21 -23.09 2.52 7.16
C GLY A 21 -22.71 1.23 7.88
N ALA A 22 -22.08 0.26 7.21
CA ALA A 22 -21.82 -1.07 7.77
C ALA A 22 -20.42 -1.25 8.36
N ALA A 23 -19.58 -0.21 8.44
CA ALA A 23 -18.18 -0.33 8.86
C ALA A 23 -17.99 -1.03 10.22
N ASN A 24 -18.85 -0.75 11.20
CA ASN A 24 -18.80 -1.37 12.54
C ASN A 24 -19.27 -2.84 12.57
N GLN A 25 -19.83 -3.33 11.47
CA GLN A 25 -20.32 -4.69 11.29
C GLN A 25 -19.34 -5.54 10.47
N MET A 26 -18.21 -4.93 10.06
CA MET A 26 -17.14 -5.61 9.34
C MET A 26 -16.01 -5.97 10.31
N ASN A 27 -15.38 -7.11 10.08
CA ASN A 27 -14.14 -7.47 10.75
C ASN A 27 -13.28 -8.36 9.84
N PHE A 28 -12.00 -8.46 10.14
CA PHE A 28 -11.18 -9.51 9.54
C PHE A 28 -11.53 -10.86 10.19
N GLU A 29 -11.91 -11.82 9.35
CA GLU A 29 -12.05 -13.23 9.74
C GLU A 29 -10.66 -13.81 10.06
N PHE A 30 -9.69 -13.47 9.21
CA PHE A 30 -8.27 -13.67 9.51
C PHE A 30 -7.41 -12.67 8.74
N LEU A 31 -6.22 -12.43 9.27
CA LEU A 31 -5.16 -11.70 8.59
C LEU A 31 -3.83 -12.35 8.93
N ARG A 32 -3.04 -12.72 7.92
CA ARG A 32 -1.76 -13.41 8.09
C ARG A 32 -0.72 -12.88 7.12
N THR A 33 0.55 -13.08 7.43
CA THR A 33 1.60 -12.97 6.41
C THR A 33 1.46 -14.10 5.39
N ILE A 34 2.02 -13.94 4.19
CA ILE A 34 2.12 -15.04 3.21
C ILE A 34 2.85 -16.27 3.77
N SER A 35 3.80 -16.06 4.68
CA SER A 35 4.49 -17.14 5.40
C SER A 35 3.64 -17.81 6.50
N GLY A 36 2.40 -17.36 6.71
CA GLY A 36 1.43 -17.97 7.61
C GLY A 36 1.44 -17.43 9.05
N ALA A 37 2.23 -16.39 9.36
CA ALA A 37 2.23 -15.80 10.69
C ALA A 37 0.91 -15.05 10.95
N ASP A 38 0.25 -15.36 12.06
CA ASP A 38 -1.03 -14.75 12.42
C ASP A 38 -0.88 -13.30 12.85
N LYS A 39 -1.76 -12.43 12.33
CA LYS A 39 -1.82 -10.99 12.57
C LYS A 39 -3.21 -10.55 13.05
N SER A 40 -4.08 -11.49 13.40
CA SER A 40 -5.47 -11.23 13.78
C SER A 40 -5.62 -10.32 15.01
N ALA A 41 -4.63 -10.31 15.92
CA ALA A 41 -4.63 -9.43 17.10
C ALA A 41 -4.37 -7.94 16.80
N ALA A 42 -3.99 -7.61 15.57
CA ALA A 42 -3.58 -6.26 15.16
C ALA A 42 -4.21 -5.88 13.81
N VAL A 43 -5.45 -6.32 13.62
CA VAL A 43 -6.22 -6.02 12.43
C VAL A 43 -6.50 -4.51 12.36
N PRO A 44 -6.37 -3.91 11.17
CA PRO A 44 -6.58 -2.49 11.00
C PRO A 44 -8.07 -2.16 11.08
N VAL A 45 -8.38 -0.95 11.54
CA VAL A 45 -9.77 -0.45 11.58
C VAL A 45 -10.28 -0.28 10.16
N ILE A 46 -11.49 -0.78 9.92
CA ILE A 46 -12.24 -0.56 8.69
C ILE A 46 -13.06 0.73 8.82
N SER A 47 -13.02 1.55 7.78
CA SER A 47 -13.76 2.82 7.71
C SER A 47 -14.48 2.93 6.38
N GLU A 48 -15.64 3.58 6.38
CA GLU A 48 -16.40 3.86 5.15
C GLU A 48 -15.86 5.14 4.47
N ILE A 49 -15.72 5.09 3.15
CA ILE A 49 -15.37 6.24 2.29
C ILE A 49 -16.53 6.69 1.39
N GLY A 50 -17.67 6.02 1.50
CA GLY A 50 -18.95 6.42 0.93
C GLY A 50 -19.41 5.56 -0.25
N GLY A 51 -20.72 5.50 -0.45
CA GLY A 51 -21.32 4.83 -1.62
C GLY A 51 -21.01 3.34 -1.71
N GLY A 52 -20.90 2.64 -0.57
CA GLY A 52 -20.56 1.21 -0.52
C GLY A 52 -19.07 0.91 -0.53
N TRP A 53 -18.23 1.93 -0.61
CA TRP A 53 -16.78 1.79 -0.51
C TRP A 53 -16.28 1.94 0.91
N TYR A 54 -15.36 1.06 1.27
CA TYR A 54 -14.69 0.99 2.56
C TYR A 54 -13.18 0.95 2.36
N LYS A 55 -12.43 1.21 3.41
CA LYS A 55 -10.98 1.08 3.42
C LYS A 55 -10.47 0.63 4.77
N PHE A 56 -9.29 0.04 4.75
CA PHE A 56 -8.41 -0.08 5.90
C PHE A 56 -7.01 0.41 5.51
N SER A 57 -6.16 0.63 6.51
CA SER A 57 -4.81 1.13 6.28
C SER A 57 -3.75 0.14 6.75
N ALA A 58 -2.73 -0.07 5.92
CA ALA A 58 -1.55 -0.87 6.27
C ALA A 58 -0.28 -0.05 6.03
N ALA A 59 0.71 -0.18 6.90
CA ALA A 59 1.97 0.56 6.78
C ALA A 59 3.15 -0.42 6.83
N TYR A 60 4.03 -0.36 5.82
CA TYR A 60 5.27 -1.12 5.82
C TYR A 60 6.12 -0.74 7.03
N GLY A 61 6.64 -1.73 7.78
CA GLY A 61 7.52 -1.49 8.94
C GLY A 61 6.83 -0.88 10.16
N VAL A 62 5.51 -1.03 10.26
CA VAL A 62 4.75 -0.77 11.50
C VAL A 62 4.03 -2.05 11.92
N ALA A 63 4.16 -2.40 13.21
CA ALA A 63 3.46 -3.55 13.77
C ALA A 63 1.94 -3.42 13.58
N ALA A 64 1.23 -4.48 13.21
CA ALA A 64 1.73 -5.84 13.02
C ALA A 64 2.19 -6.17 11.58
N PHE A 65 2.22 -5.18 10.70
CA PHE A 65 2.57 -5.31 9.28
C PHE A 65 4.09 -5.27 9.01
N ASP A 66 4.87 -5.62 10.04
CA ASP A 66 6.32 -5.67 9.99
C ASP A 66 6.79 -6.85 9.12
N ALA A 67 7.26 -6.50 7.92
CA ALA A 67 8.12 -7.29 7.03
C ALA A 67 7.48 -8.43 6.20
N GLY A 68 6.33 -8.20 5.56
CA GLY A 68 5.91 -9.06 4.47
C GLY A 68 4.50 -8.80 3.95
N ASP A 69 4.22 -9.39 2.79
CA ASP A 69 2.89 -9.39 2.20
C ASP A 69 1.86 -10.02 3.13
N LEU A 70 0.64 -9.49 3.06
CA LEU A 70 -0.48 -9.91 3.89
C LEU A 70 -1.57 -10.52 3.02
N VAL A 71 -2.20 -11.56 3.56
CA VAL A 71 -3.38 -12.19 3.00
C VAL A 71 -4.43 -12.34 4.09
N GLY A 72 -5.68 -12.11 3.73
CA GLY A 72 -6.77 -12.11 4.69
C GLY A 72 -8.13 -12.25 4.05
N VAL A 73 -9.14 -12.38 4.89
CA VAL A 73 -10.54 -12.30 4.50
C VAL A 73 -11.24 -11.33 5.43
N ILE A 74 -11.95 -10.37 4.86
CA ILE A 74 -12.88 -9.52 5.59
C ILE A 74 -14.24 -10.22 5.58
N ASP A 75 -14.81 -10.39 6.76
CA ASP A 75 -16.22 -10.67 6.94
C ASP A 75 -16.96 -9.33 7.02
N ALA A 76 -17.68 -8.98 5.94
CA ALA A 76 -18.42 -7.74 5.82
C ALA A 76 -19.75 -7.74 6.60
N ASP A 77 -20.12 -8.87 7.22
CA ASP A 77 -21.35 -9.02 8.01
C ASP A 77 -21.10 -9.96 9.20
N LYS A 78 -20.14 -9.59 10.06
CA LYS A 78 -19.60 -10.44 11.14
C LYS A 78 -20.67 -11.01 12.06
N ASP A 79 -21.72 -10.23 12.33
CA ASP A 79 -22.83 -10.59 13.22
C ASP A 79 -24.08 -11.07 12.44
N GLY A 80 -24.04 -11.11 11.11
CA GLY A 80 -25.18 -11.52 10.26
C GLY A 80 -26.33 -10.51 10.23
N VAL A 81 -26.09 -9.25 10.57
CA VAL A 81 -27.11 -8.19 10.67
C VAL A 81 -27.57 -7.74 9.29
N ASN A 82 -26.66 -7.68 8.32
CA ASN A 82 -26.97 -7.25 6.95
C ASN A 82 -27.53 -8.40 6.09
N THR A 83 -27.49 -9.63 6.59
CA THR A 83 -27.92 -10.85 5.91
C THR A 83 -27.28 -11.00 4.53
N LEU A 84 -25.98 -10.71 4.43
CA LEU A 84 -25.24 -10.85 3.16
C LEU A 84 -25.15 -12.31 2.74
N ALA A 85 -25.24 -12.57 1.42
CA ALA A 85 -24.92 -13.88 0.90
C ALA A 85 -23.42 -14.19 1.07
N ASN A 86 -23.02 -15.46 1.14
CA ASN A 86 -21.61 -15.83 1.32
C ASN A 86 -20.67 -15.19 0.27
N ALA A 87 -21.15 -15.02 -0.96
CA ALA A 87 -20.38 -14.40 -2.04
C ALA A 87 -20.17 -12.87 -1.85
N GLU A 88 -21.04 -12.22 -1.10
CA GLU A 88 -20.98 -10.78 -0.80
C GLU A 88 -20.31 -10.51 0.55
N ARG A 89 -20.40 -11.48 1.47
CA ARG A 89 -19.92 -11.39 2.85
C ARG A 89 -18.40 -11.51 2.96
N TYR A 90 -17.79 -12.46 2.27
CA TYR A 90 -16.37 -12.77 2.43
C TYR A 90 -15.53 -12.15 1.33
N ILE A 91 -14.78 -11.12 1.70
CA ILE A 91 -13.98 -10.32 0.77
C ILE A 91 -12.52 -10.74 0.91
N PRO A 92 -11.92 -11.38 -0.11
CA PRO A 92 -10.51 -11.72 -0.07
C PRO A 92 -9.67 -10.45 -0.16
N VAL A 93 -8.61 -10.40 0.64
CA VAL A 93 -7.69 -9.27 0.71
C VAL A 93 -6.27 -9.77 0.53
N GLU A 94 -5.53 -9.09 -0.35
CA GLU A 94 -4.09 -9.26 -0.51
C GLU A 94 -3.42 -7.89 -0.49
N VAL A 95 -2.35 -7.75 0.31
CA VAL A 95 -1.56 -6.52 0.42
C VAL A 95 -0.10 -6.86 0.14
N ARG A 96 0.41 -6.40 -1.02
CA ARG A 96 1.80 -6.58 -1.48
C ARG A 96 2.70 -5.46 -0.96
N LEU A 97 3.16 -5.57 0.29
CA LEU A 97 3.89 -4.47 0.95
C LEU A 97 5.31 -4.31 0.39
N ASP A 98 5.88 -5.37 -0.17
CA ASP A 98 7.19 -5.36 -0.83
C ASP A 98 7.24 -4.47 -2.08
N PHE A 99 6.20 -4.49 -2.91
CA PHE A 99 6.04 -3.64 -4.09
C PHE A 99 6.01 -2.17 -3.71
N TYR A 100 5.26 -1.82 -2.66
CA TYR A 100 5.22 -0.45 -2.15
C TYR A 100 6.52 -0.03 -1.47
N GLY A 101 7.24 -0.96 -0.83
CA GLY A 101 8.60 -0.74 -0.34
C GLY A 101 9.60 -0.47 -1.48
N LEU A 102 9.51 -1.22 -2.58
CA LEU A 102 10.36 -1.02 -3.76
C LEU A 102 10.10 0.34 -4.40
N MET A 103 8.83 0.74 -4.59
CA MET A 103 8.48 2.08 -5.09
C MET A 103 9.07 3.23 -4.24
N ARG A 104 9.27 3.02 -2.93
CA ARG A 104 9.94 4.00 -2.06
C ARG A 104 11.46 3.98 -2.17
N ASN A 105 12.04 2.81 -2.46
CA ASN A 105 13.48 2.63 -2.60
C ASN A 105 14.00 3.02 -3.98
N VAL A 106 13.14 2.98 -5.01
CA VAL A 106 13.48 3.50 -6.33
C VAL A 106 13.55 5.02 -6.25
N CYS A 107 14.77 5.53 -6.24
CA CYS A 107 15.04 6.96 -6.29
C CYS A 107 14.53 7.52 -7.62
N THR A 108 13.89 8.69 -7.60
CA THR A 108 13.45 9.33 -8.84
C THR A 108 14.64 9.96 -9.55
N MET A 109 14.76 9.73 -10.85
CA MET A 109 15.77 10.39 -11.68
C MET A 109 15.10 11.51 -12.47
N THR A 110 15.57 12.74 -12.29
CA THR A 110 15.12 13.90 -13.05
C THR A 110 16.26 14.44 -13.90
N GLN A 111 15.98 14.81 -15.15
CA GLN A 111 16.95 15.44 -16.05
C GLN A 111 16.52 16.86 -16.39
N ASN A 112 17.41 17.82 -16.15
CA ASN A 112 17.26 19.17 -16.67
C ASN A 112 17.51 19.15 -18.18
N LYS A 113 16.48 19.38 -18.99
CA LYS A 113 16.59 19.34 -20.46
C LYS A 113 17.45 20.46 -21.05
N LEU A 114 17.70 21.53 -20.30
CA LEU A 114 18.48 22.68 -20.76
C LEU A 114 19.98 22.48 -20.53
N THR A 115 20.36 21.96 -19.36
CA THR A 115 21.78 21.75 -18.98
C THR A 115 22.23 20.30 -19.13
N GLY A 116 21.30 19.37 -19.28
CA GLY A 116 21.57 17.94 -19.28
C GLY A 116 21.87 17.36 -17.90
N ASP A 117 21.88 18.19 -16.84
CA ASP A 117 22.11 17.75 -15.47
C ASP A 117 21.09 16.70 -15.04
N MET A 118 21.55 15.67 -14.35
CA MET A 118 20.70 14.64 -13.80
C MET A 118 20.75 14.68 -12.28
N GLU A 119 19.60 14.58 -11.66
CA GLU A 119 19.45 14.45 -10.22
C GLU A 119 18.78 13.13 -9.90
N ILE A 120 19.35 12.40 -8.94
CA ILE A 120 18.69 11.29 -8.29
C ILE A 120 18.19 11.81 -6.95
N LYS A 121 16.89 11.73 -6.73
CA LYS A 121 16.24 12.23 -5.53
C LYS A 121 15.67 11.08 -4.71
N ASP A 122 15.68 11.27 -3.39
CA ASP A 122 15.02 10.36 -2.47
C ASP A 122 13.49 10.50 -2.54
N SER A 123 12.80 9.74 -1.71
CA SER A 123 11.35 9.80 -1.60
C SER A 123 10.80 11.10 -0.97
N ASN A 124 11.67 11.99 -0.47
CA ASN A 124 11.33 13.33 0.03
C ASN A 124 11.62 14.44 -1.00
N ASP A 125 11.91 14.08 -2.26
CA ASP A 125 12.39 14.99 -3.30
C ASP A 125 13.73 15.68 -2.96
N ALA A 126 14.46 15.16 -1.97
CA ALA A 126 15.79 15.64 -1.63
C ALA A 126 16.82 14.99 -2.57
N THR A 127 17.68 15.81 -3.16
CA THR A 127 18.74 15.34 -4.06
C THR A 127 19.77 14.51 -3.30
N ILE A 128 19.89 13.23 -3.65
CA ILE A 128 20.89 12.31 -3.12
C ILE A 128 22.17 12.37 -3.96
N LEU A 129 22.01 12.47 -5.29
CA LEU A 129 23.12 12.55 -6.23
C LEU A 129 22.80 13.56 -7.31
N THR A 130 23.76 14.45 -7.59
CA THR A 130 23.72 15.32 -8.78
C THR A 130 24.86 14.91 -9.71
N LEU A 131 24.51 14.60 -10.95
CA LEU A 131 25.44 14.46 -12.07
C LEU A 131 25.34 15.74 -12.88
N LYS A 132 26.33 16.62 -12.71
CA LYS A 132 26.42 17.85 -13.50
C LYS A 132 27.18 17.60 -14.79
N ILE A 133 26.67 18.15 -15.89
CA ILE A 133 27.43 18.20 -17.15
C ILE A 133 28.16 19.54 -17.17
N ASN A 134 29.46 19.51 -16.87
CA ASN A 134 30.32 20.68 -17.00
C ASN A 134 31.03 20.63 -18.35
N ASP A 135 30.77 21.62 -19.21
CA ASP A 135 31.28 21.73 -20.59
C ASP A 135 32.81 21.90 -20.71
N SER A 136 33.57 21.85 -19.61
CA SER A 136 35.02 22.06 -19.64
C SER A 136 35.85 20.82 -19.96
N THR A 137 35.28 19.59 -19.86
CA THR A 137 35.95 18.34 -20.27
C THR A 137 34.91 17.28 -20.62
N GLY A 138 34.69 17.06 -21.92
CA GLY A 138 33.60 16.23 -22.46
C GLY A 138 33.79 14.71 -22.42
N MET A 139 34.26 14.11 -21.33
CA MET A 139 34.26 12.64 -21.18
C MET A 139 34.03 12.19 -19.73
N VAL A 140 33.16 11.19 -19.56
CA VAL A 140 33.11 10.34 -18.36
C VAL A 140 33.53 8.94 -18.80
N GLU A 141 34.74 8.53 -18.44
CA GLU A 141 35.28 7.20 -18.71
C GLU A 141 35.08 6.33 -17.46
N ARG A 142 34.44 5.15 -17.60
CA ARG A 142 34.25 4.19 -16.51
C ARG A 142 34.93 2.88 -16.89
N ASN A 143 36.03 2.56 -16.19
CA ASN A 143 36.64 1.24 -16.29
C ASN A 143 35.93 0.26 -15.37
N PRO A 144 35.61 -0.97 -15.83
CA PRO A 144 35.15 -2.03 -14.95
C PRO A 144 36.31 -2.47 -14.04
N GLU A 145 36.06 -2.52 -12.73
CA GLU A 145 36.83 -3.38 -11.82
C GLU A 145 36.16 -4.75 -11.71
#